data_AF-A0A831YM32-F1
#
_entry.id   AF-A0A831YM32-F1
#
_cell.length_a   1.000
_cell.length_b   1.000
_cell.length_c   1.000
_cell.angle_alpha   90.00
_cell.angle_beta   90.00
_cell.angle_gamma   90.00
#
_symmetry.space_group_name_H-M   'P 1'
#
loop_
_entity.id
_entity.type
_entity.pdbx_description
1 polymer ?
#
loop_
_entity_poly.entity_id
_entity_poly.type
_entity_poly.pdbx_seq_one_letter_code
_entity_poly.pdbx_strand_id
1 'polypeptide(L)'
;MEGLQGRGPPRVLLAPGRRTWMGEAGMKRLILTGVVLFLASCSSAPEPAPMPPPTTPTAPPAIALPSKPTEPQKDQCGLKDAQAFIGKNRTELPAPVDPSRWRVACTTCPVTMDYREDRLNILFNPDTGVVQQVKCG
;
A
#
# COMPACT_ATOMS: atom_id res chain seq x y z
N MET A 1 -41.88 -23.89 -63.93
CA MET A 1 -40.52 -23.43 -63.61
C MET A 1 -40.47 -23.21 -62.10
N GLU A 2 -40.53 -24.26 -61.28
CA GLU A 2 -39.41 -25.20 -61.01
C GLU A 2 -38.21 -24.40 -60.51
N GLY A 3 -37.68 -24.55 -59.30
CA GLY A 3 -37.51 -25.72 -58.45
C GLY A 3 -36.07 -25.69 -57.92
N LEU A 4 -35.83 -26.38 -56.81
CA LEU A 4 -34.53 -26.69 -56.17
C LEU A 4 -33.90 -25.59 -55.29
N GLN A 5 -33.95 -25.71 -53.95
CA GLN A 5 -33.15 -26.62 -53.10
C GLN A 5 -31.67 -26.24 -53.02
N GLY A 6 -31.22 -25.87 -51.81
CA GLY A 6 -29.80 -25.63 -51.55
C GLY A 6 -29.46 -25.34 -50.08
N ARG A 7 -29.56 -26.37 -49.24
CA ARG A 7 -28.63 -26.67 -48.12
C ARG A 7 -28.31 -25.53 -47.12
N GLY A 8 -29.03 -25.51 -46.00
CA GLY A 8 -28.67 -24.69 -44.83
C GLY A 8 -27.37 -25.15 -44.15
N PRO A 9 -26.61 -24.23 -43.52
CA PRO A 9 -25.50 -24.59 -42.64
C PRO A 9 -26.01 -25.03 -41.25
N PRO A 10 -25.24 -25.87 -40.54
CA PRO A 10 -25.66 -26.43 -39.26
C PRO A 10 -25.77 -25.34 -38.20
N ARG A 11 -26.95 -25.28 -37.60
CA ARG A 11 -27.24 -24.55 -36.36
C ARG A 11 -26.41 -25.20 -35.25
N VAL A 12 -25.22 -24.66 -34.97
CA VAL A 12 -24.42 -25.07 -33.81
C VAL A 12 -25.22 -24.69 -32.56
N LEU A 13 -25.79 -25.70 -31.94
CA LEU A 13 -26.46 -25.63 -30.66
C LEU A 13 -25.38 -25.43 -29.58
N LEU A 14 -25.03 -24.19 -29.24
CA LEU A 14 -24.27 -23.97 -28.01
C LEU A 14 -25.18 -24.34 -26.84
N ALA A 15 -24.77 -25.39 -26.14
CA ALA A 15 -25.38 -25.91 -24.94
C ALA A 15 -25.65 -24.79 -23.91
N PRO A 16 -26.72 -24.91 -23.09
CA PRO A 16 -26.89 -24.06 -21.93
C PRO A 16 -25.75 -24.35 -20.95
N GLY A 17 -24.71 -23.50 -21.00
CA GLY A 17 -23.67 -23.44 -19.99
C GLY A 17 -24.33 -23.13 -18.65
N ARG A 18 -24.39 -24.16 -17.80
CA ARG A 18 -25.00 -24.12 -16.48
C ARG A 18 -24.37 -22.96 -15.70
N ARG A 19 -25.20 -22.00 -15.31
CA ARG A 19 -24.87 -21.04 -14.25
C ARG A 19 -24.80 -21.83 -12.94
N THR A 20 -23.65 -22.43 -12.64
CA THR A 20 -23.37 -22.93 -11.29
C THR A 20 -22.92 -21.75 -10.46
N TRP A 21 -23.90 -21.20 -9.75
CA TRP A 21 -23.75 -20.40 -8.55
C TRP A 21 -22.67 -21.04 -7.66
N MET A 22 -21.46 -20.44 -7.66
CA MET A 22 -20.33 -20.93 -6.87
C MET A 22 -20.54 -20.46 -5.43
N GLY A 23 -21.53 -21.07 -4.77
CA GLY A 23 -21.76 -20.92 -3.34
C GLY A 23 -20.65 -21.61 -2.55
N GLU A 24 -20.36 -21.02 -1.39
CA GLU A 24 -19.36 -21.35 -0.36
C GLU A 24 -19.17 -22.85 -0.04
N ALA A 25 -20.11 -23.72 -0.42
CA ALA A 25 -20.07 -25.16 -0.18
C ALA A 25 -19.17 -25.96 -1.14
N GLY A 26 -18.81 -25.44 -2.31
CA GLY A 26 -17.95 -26.14 -3.28
C GLY A 26 -16.47 -26.16 -2.89
N MET A 27 -15.99 -25.09 -2.25
CA MET A 27 -14.59 -24.92 -1.82
C MET A 27 -14.15 -26.01 -0.85
N LYS A 28 -15.05 -26.46 0.04
CA LYS A 28 -14.71 -27.44 1.09
C LYS A 28 -14.49 -28.85 0.55
N ARG A 29 -15.04 -29.20 -0.62
CA ARG A 29 -14.89 -30.56 -1.19
C ARG A 29 -13.60 -30.78 -1.97
N LEU A 30 -12.95 -29.70 -2.44
CA LEU A 30 -11.66 -29.78 -3.12
C LEU A 30 -10.47 -29.84 -2.15
N ILE A 31 -10.68 -29.50 -0.86
CA ILE A 31 -9.62 -29.49 0.15
C ILE A 31 -9.31 -30.90 0.69
N LEU A 32 -10.19 -31.89 0.48
CA LEU A 32 -10.03 -33.23 1.08
C LEU A 32 -9.19 -34.22 0.27
N THR A 33 -8.79 -33.93 -0.97
CA THR A 33 -8.05 -34.87 -1.85
C THR A 33 -6.68 -34.35 -2.30
N GLY A 34 -6.05 -33.46 -1.54
CA GLY A 34 -4.73 -32.89 -1.85
C GLY A 34 -3.66 -33.07 -0.77
N VAL A 35 -3.90 -33.90 0.25
CA VAL A 35 -3.01 -34.06 1.43
C VAL A 35 -2.23 -35.38 1.38
N VAL A 36 -2.01 -35.95 0.20
CA VAL A 36 -1.19 -37.16 0.04
C VAL A 36 -0.26 -36.96 -1.14
N LEU A 37 0.94 -36.42 -0.88
CA LEU A 37 2.19 -36.54 -1.66
C LEU A 37 2.99 -35.24 -1.57
N PHE A 38 3.75 -35.04 -0.49
CA PHE A 38 5.04 -34.33 -0.51
C PHE A 38 5.76 -34.51 0.86
N LEU A 39 6.03 -35.78 1.23
CA LEU A 39 6.90 -36.17 2.34
C LEU A 39 8.27 -36.61 1.83
N ALA A 40 8.98 -35.74 1.09
CA ALA A 40 10.34 -36.03 0.64
C ALA A 40 11.18 -34.77 0.37
N SER A 41 11.64 -34.09 1.42
CA SER A 41 12.95 -33.41 1.45
C SER A 41 13.20 -32.72 2.79
N CYS A 42 13.41 -33.51 3.85
CA CYS A 42 14.34 -33.09 4.89
C CYS A 42 15.75 -33.44 4.39
N SER A 43 16.36 -32.54 3.61
CA SER A 43 17.78 -32.64 3.28
C SER A 43 18.56 -32.01 4.41
N SER A 44 19.23 -32.86 5.18
CA SER A 44 20.09 -32.52 6.29
C SER A 44 21.21 -31.60 5.80
N ALA A 45 21.21 -30.34 6.26
CA ALA A 45 22.30 -29.40 6.04
C ALA A 45 23.29 -29.51 7.20
N PRO A 46 24.60 -29.70 6.93
CA PRO A 46 25.61 -29.83 7.98
C PRO A 46 25.70 -28.59 8.86
N GLU A 47 25.84 -28.81 10.17
CA GLU A 47 26.09 -27.78 11.17
C GLU A 47 27.34 -26.96 10.77
N PRO A 48 27.20 -25.65 10.52
CA PRO A 48 28.34 -24.80 10.25
C PRO A 48 29.21 -24.75 11.51
N ALA A 49 30.49 -25.08 11.36
CA ALA A 49 31.48 -24.87 12.40
C ALA A 49 31.37 -23.44 12.98
N PRO A 50 31.59 -23.24 14.30
CA PRO A 50 31.64 -21.91 14.88
C PRO A 50 32.73 -21.11 14.14
N MET A 51 32.31 -20.13 13.34
CA MET A 51 33.24 -19.17 12.78
C MET A 51 33.89 -18.43 13.95
N PRO A 52 35.22 -18.16 13.91
CA PRO A 52 35.82 -17.26 14.87
C PRO A 52 35.09 -15.91 14.81
N PRO A 53 34.90 -15.21 15.94
CA PRO A 53 34.25 -13.91 15.93
C PRO A 53 35.02 -13.00 14.95
N PRO A 54 34.33 -12.29 14.05
CA PRO A 54 34.98 -11.26 13.27
C PRO A 54 35.60 -10.27 14.27
N THR A 55 36.91 -10.07 14.17
CA THR A 55 37.60 -8.97 14.83
C THR A 55 36.95 -7.70 14.30
N THR A 56 35.94 -7.21 15.02
CA THR A 56 35.23 -5.98 14.68
C THR A 56 36.27 -4.88 14.80
N PRO A 57 36.64 -4.19 13.71
CA PRO A 57 37.39 -2.96 13.85
C PRO A 57 36.53 -2.06 14.72
N THR A 58 37.08 -1.60 15.84
CA THR A 58 36.46 -0.54 16.66
C THR A 58 35.99 0.53 15.70
N ALA A 59 34.66 0.67 15.56
CA ALA A 59 34.09 1.77 14.82
C ALA A 59 34.61 3.05 15.49
N PRO A 60 35.19 3.99 14.73
CA PRO A 60 35.53 5.30 15.28
C PRO A 60 34.30 5.86 15.99
N PRO A 61 34.47 6.60 17.12
CA PRO A 61 33.34 7.20 17.81
C PRO A 61 32.49 7.93 16.79
N ALA A 62 31.20 7.60 16.74
CA ALA A 62 30.26 8.27 15.86
C ALA A 62 30.34 9.77 16.15
N ILE A 63 30.95 10.52 15.23
CA ILE A 63 30.92 11.97 15.26
C ILE A 63 29.43 12.31 15.16
N ALA A 64 28.86 12.81 16.24
CA ALA A 64 27.54 13.39 16.21
C ALA A 64 27.61 14.53 15.20
N LEU A 65 27.11 14.29 13.98
CA LEU A 65 26.90 15.38 13.04
C LEU A 65 26.02 16.39 13.78
N PRO A 66 26.41 17.68 13.83
CA PRO A 66 25.54 18.68 14.37
C PRO A 66 24.20 18.55 13.63
N SER A 67 23.12 18.33 14.38
CA SER A 67 21.76 18.45 13.88
C SER A 67 21.68 19.86 13.33
N LYS A 68 21.88 20.00 12.01
CA LYS A 68 21.78 21.27 11.30
C LYS A 68 20.56 21.99 11.84
N PRO A 69 20.72 23.18 12.46
CA PRO A 69 19.57 23.99 12.82
C PRO A 69 18.69 24.04 11.58
N THR A 70 17.43 23.64 11.70
CA THR A 70 16.46 23.84 10.62
C THR A 70 16.41 25.34 10.42
N GLU A 71 17.21 25.84 9.48
CA GLU A 71 17.07 27.18 8.95
C GLU A 71 15.59 27.34 8.62
N PRO A 72 14.95 28.48 8.94
CA PRO A 72 13.57 28.72 8.55
C PRO A 72 13.54 28.73 7.02
N GLN A 73 13.38 27.53 6.47
CA GLN A 73 13.22 27.27 5.06
C GLN A 73 12.10 28.19 4.63
N LYS A 74 12.39 29.10 3.70
CA LYS A 74 11.40 30.02 3.13
C LYS A 74 10.12 29.22 2.94
N ASP A 75 9.00 29.66 3.50
CA ASP A 75 7.80 28.83 3.65
C ASP A 75 7.20 28.49 2.27
N GLN A 76 7.79 27.51 1.57
CA GLN A 76 7.45 27.18 0.19
C GLN A 76 6.04 26.59 0.09
N CYS A 77 5.60 25.88 1.14
CA CYS A 77 4.30 25.23 1.21
C CYS A 77 3.33 25.90 2.21
N GLY A 78 3.71 27.02 2.85
CA GLY A 78 2.88 27.66 3.89
C GLY A 78 2.91 26.95 5.24
N LEU A 79 4.05 26.33 5.61
CA LEU A 79 4.19 25.53 6.83
C LEU A 79 3.94 26.36 8.10
N LYS A 80 4.48 27.58 8.19
CA LYS A 80 4.31 28.45 9.37
C LYS A 80 2.85 28.71 9.71
N ASP A 81 2.04 29.09 8.72
CA ASP A 81 0.61 29.34 8.94
C ASP A 81 -0.12 28.04 9.32
N ALA A 82 0.30 26.93 8.70
CA ALA A 82 -0.27 25.62 8.96
C ALA A 82 0.01 25.09 10.37
N GLN A 83 1.10 25.54 11.00
CA GLN A 83 1.45 25.14 12.37
C GLN A 83 0.35 25.50 13.37
N ALA A 84 -0.43 26.56 13.10
CA ALA A 84 -1.57 26.96 13.93
C ALA A 84 -2.73 25.95 13.92
N PHE A 85 -2.75 25.01 12.97
CA PHE A 85 -3.77 23.97 12.89
C PHE A 85 -3.47 22.76 13.78
N ILE A 86 -2.25 22.62 14.30
CA ILE A 86 -1.92 21.52 15.22
C ILE A 86 -2.80 21.63 16.47
N GLY A 87 -3.44 20.52 16.85
CA GLY A 87 -4.37 20.46 17.97
C GLY A 87 -5.81 20.84 17.61
N LYS A 88 -6.08 21.37 16.42
CA LYS A 88 -7.45 21.64 15.94
C LYS A 88 -8.07 20.41 15.28
N ASN A 89 -9.39 20.36 15.21
CA ASN A 89 -10.07 19.31 14.45
C ASN A 89 -9.94 19.55 12.94
N ARG A 90 -9.82 18.48 12.15
CA ARG A 90 -9.79 18.56 10.68
C ARG A 90 -10.99 19.28 10.06
N THR A 91 -12.12 19.31 10.77
CA THR A 91 -13.37 19.94 10.32
C THR A 91 -13.35 21.45 10.47
N GLU A 92 -12.47 21.98 11.32
CA GLU A 92 -12.26 23.43 11.51
C GLU A 92 -11.28 24.02 10.49
N LEU A 93 -10.66 23.18 9.67
CA LEU A 93 -9.73 23.63 8.64
C LEU A 93 -10.50 24.42 7.56
N PRO A 94 -9.98 25.56 7.11
CA PRO A 94 -10.58 26.28 6.00
C PRO A 94 -10.55 25.43 4.73
N ALA A 95 -11.51 25.66 3.83
CA ALA A 95 -11.48 25.05 2.51
C ALA A 95 -10.17 25.45 1.81
N PRO A 96 -9.38 24.49 1.30
CA PRO A 96 -8.10 24.80 0.67
C PRO A 96 -8.33 25.63 -0.59
N VAL A 97 -7.59 26.73 -0.71
CA VAL A 97 -7.63 27.61 -1.89
C VAL A 97 -7.19 26.86 -3.16
N ASP A 98 -6.23 25.94 -3.01
CA ASP A 98 -5.81 25.02 -4.06
C ASP A 98 -5.66 23.59 -3.47
N PRO A 99 -6.52 22.63 -3.85
CA PRO A 99 -6.44 21.25 -3.38
C PRO A 99 -5.19 20.51 -3.90
N SER A 100 -4.50 21.03 -4.92
CA SER A 100 -3.24 20.48 -5.42
C SER A 100 -2.09 20.77 -4.47
N ARG A 101 -2.18 21.90 -3.74
CA ARG A 101 -1.17 22.39 -2.81
C ARG A 101 -1.41 21.93 -1.38
N TRP A 102 -2.61 21.47 -1.05
CA TRP A 102 -2.99 21.09 0.31
C TRP A 102 -3.54 19.67 0.33
N ARG A 103 -2.96 18.81 1.17
CA ARG A 103 -3.48 17.47 1.41
C ARG A 103 -3.81 17.27 2.88
N VAL A 104 -5.04 16.87 3.16
CA VAL A 104 -5.48 16.44 4.48
C VAL A 104 -5.59 14.92 4.47
N ALA A 105 -4.75 14.24 5.23
CA ALA A 105 -4.70 12.77 5.29
C ALA A 105 -4.60 12.30 6.74
N CYS A 106 -5.04 11.08 7.04
CA CYS A 106 -4.86 10.55 8.38
C CYS A 106 -3.43 10.03 8.58
N THR A 107 -2.92 10.06 9.81
CA THR A 107 -1.57 9.59 10.17
C THR A 107 -1.34 8.11 9.85
N THR A 108 -2.41 7.31 9.79
CA THR A 108 -2.39 5.87 9.47
C THR A 108 -2.88 5.56 8.06
N CYS A 109 -3.25 6.57 7.28
CA CYS A 109 -3.80 6.38 5.94
C CYS A 109 -2.68 6.01 4.97
N PRO A 110 -2.90 5.08 4.03
CA PRO A 110 -1.95 4.84 2.96
C PRO A 110 -1.86 6.09 2.09
N VAL A 111 -0.64 6.57 1.88
CA VAL A 111 -0.37 7.79 1.12
C VAL A 111 0.72 7.52 0.10
N THR A 112 0.55 8.06 -1.10
CA THR A 112 1.56 7.96 -2.15
C THR A 112 2.77 8.85 -1.81
N MET A 113 3.97 8.36 -2.12
CA MET A 113 5.25 9.02 -1.86
C MET A 113 5.67 9.96 -3.00
N ASP A 114 4.72 10.73 -3.52
CA ASP A 114 4.95 11.74 -4.57
C ASP A 114 5.45 13.02 -3.92
N TYR A 115 6.76 13.19 -3.77
CA TYR A 115 7.32 14.34 -3.06
C TYR A 115 7.12 15.65 -3.83
N ARG A 116 6.50 16.63 -3.17
CA ARG A 116 6.25 17.98 -3.71
C ARG A 116 6.61 19.02 -2.67
N GLU A 117 7.69 19.77 -2.91
CA GLU A 117 8.20 20.81 -1.98
C GLU A 117 7.17 21.92 -1.70
N ASP A 118 6.24 22.06 -2.63
CA ASP A 118 5.26 23.12 -2.67
C ASP A 118 3.92 22.66 -2.04
N ARG A 119 3.73 21.35 -1.81
CA ARG A 119 2.52 20.78 -1.20
C ARG A 119 2.64 20.72 0.33
N LEU A 120 1.59 21.16 1.01
CA LEU A 120 1.39 21.04 2.45
C LEU A 120 0.60 19.77 2.77
N ASN A 121 1.16 18.89 3.60
CA ASN A 121 0.44 17.76 4.18
C ASN A 121 0.04 18.08 5.61
N ILE A 122 -1.26 17.97 5.88
CA ILE A 122 -1.86 18.06 7.20
C ILE A 122 -2.28 16.65 7.60
N LEU A 123 -1.63 16.12 8.62
CA LEU A 123 -1.86 14.77 9.13
C LEU A 123 -2.68 14.81 10.41
N PHE A 124 -3.84 14.17 10.38
CA PHE A 124 -4.76 14.09 11.53
C PHE A 124 -4.84 12.67 12.10
N ASN A 125 -5.12 12.56 13.39
CA ASN A 125 -5.44 11.30 14.04
C ASN A 125 -6.82 10.81 13.55
N PRO A 126 -6.95 9.59 12.99
CA PRO A 126 -8.24 9.09 12.52
C PRO A 126 -9.29 8.92 13.64
N ASP A 127 -8.86 8.62 14.87
CA ASP A 127 -9.74 8.35 16.00
C ASP A 127 -10.31 9.63 16.61
N THR A 128 -9.47 10.66 16.78
CA THR A 128 -9.88 11.93 17.41
C THR A 128 -10.20 13.04 16.40
N GLY A 129 -9.78 12.88 15.14
CA GLY A 129 -9.90 13.92 14.11
C GLY A 129 -8.97 15.12 14.31
N VAL A 130 -8.07 15.06 15.29
CA VAL A 130 -7.17 16.16 15.65
C VAL A 130 -5.93 16.14 14.76
N VAL A 131 -5.55 17.31 14.23
CA VAL A 131 -4.30 17.49 13.48
C VAL A 131 -3.11 17.32 14.42
N GLN A 132 -2.24 16.36 14.12
CA GLN A 132 -1.05 16.08 14.91
C GLN A 132 0.23 16.63 14.26
N GLN A 133 0.29 16.64 12.93
CA GLN A 133 1.50 17.00 12.22
C GLN A 133 1.17 17.77 10.94
N VAL A 134 2.00 18.77 10.65
CA VAL A 134 2.03 19.45 9.35
C VAL A 134 3.43 19.32 8.77
N LYS A 135 3.53 19.06 7.46
CA LYS A 135 4.83 18.93 6.77
C LYS A 135 4.71 19.29 5.29
N CYS A 136 5.75 19.89 4.72
CA CYS A 136 5.86 20.02 3.27
C CYS A 136 6.25 18.67 2.65
N GLY A 137 5.69 18.31 1.49
CA GLY A 137 6.09 17.13 0.72
C GLY A 137 5.01 16.43 -0.07
#